data_AF-A0A7X0XG47-F1
#
_entry.id   AF-A0A7X0XG47-F1
#
_cell.length_a   1.000
_cell.length_b   1.000
_cell.length_c   1.000
_cell.angle_alpha   90.00
_cell.angle_beta   90.00
_cell.angle_gamma   90.00
#
_symmetry.space_group_name_H-M   'P 1'
#
loop_
_entity.id
_entity.type
_entity.pdbx_description
1 polymer ?
#
loop_
_entity_poly.entity_id
_entity_poly.type
_entity_poly.pdbx_seq_one_letter_code
_entity_poly.pdbx_strand_id
1 'polypeptide(L)'
;MNEIKTLAEELGRAPKRREYIRSGMAIKKFGSWNNFVKAAKLTPRDPGKSVTNSKKRKRHTLESLMELALQMEIDNGRFPSYREYPYFESVMQRFQTWNKFVATCEKRKCKKD
;
A
#
# COMPACT_ATOMS: atom_id res chain seq x y z
N MET A 1 -15.34 6.09 30.78
CA MET A 1 -14.60 5.08 29.99
C MET A 1 -15.13 3.65 30.20
N ASN A 2 -16.23 3.45 30.95
CA ASN A 2 -16.71 2.10 31.29
C ASN A 2 -17.74 1.53 30.29
N GLU A 3 -18.42 2.37 29.51
CA GLU A 3 -19.48 1.92 28.59
C GLU A 3 -19.00 0.90 27.56
N ILE A 4 -17.78 1.06 27.04
CA ILE A 4 -17.21 0.08 26.09
C ILE A 4 -16.84 -1.23 26.77
N LYS A 5 -16.47 -1.21 28.07
CA LYS A 5 -16.15 -2.41 28.84
C LYS A 5 -17.41 -3.19 29.17
N THR A 6 -18.46 -2.51 29.63
CA THR A 6 -19.77 -3.12 29.87
C THR A 6 -20.32 -3.76 28.59
N LEU A 7 -20.25 -3.03 27.47
CA LEU A 7 -20.67 -3.58 26.18
C LEU A 7 -19.78 -4.76 25.73
N ALA A 8 -18.50 -4.76 26.09
CA ALA A 8 -17.61 -5.88 25.80
C ALA A 8 -17.90 -7.12 26.65
N GLU A 9 -18.27 -6.92 27.93
CA GLU A 9 -18.69 -7.97 28.85
C GLU A 9 -20.01 -8.59 28.40
N GLU A 10 -21.00 -7.77 28.03
CA GLU A 10 -22.30 -8.24 27.49
C GLU A 10 -22.13 -9.06 26.20
N LEU A 11 -21.21 -8.65 25.33
CA LEU A 11 -20.95 -9.34 24.07
C LEU A 11 -19.96 -10.51 24.22
N GLY A 12 -19.30 -10.65 25.37
CA GLY A 12 -18.17 -11.57 25.58
C GLY A 12 -16.97 -11.30 24.66
N ARG A 13 -16.92 -10.12 24.02
CA ARG A 13 -15.91 -9.73 23.02
C ARG A 13 -15.84 -8.22 22.89
N ALA A 14 -14.73 -7.69 22.36
CA ALA A 14 -14.66 -6.27 22.03
C ALA A 14 -15.77 -5.86 21.02
N PRO A 15 -16.51 -4.78 21.28
CA PRO A 15 -17.57 -4.31 20.39
C PRO A 15 -17.00 -3.79 19.08
N LYS A 16 -17.78 -3.91 18.01
CA LYS A 16 -17.50 -3.28 16.71
C LYS A 16 -17.83 -1.80 16.80
N ARG A 17 -17.17 -1.00 15.97
CA ARG A 17 -17.44 0.44 15.82
C ARG A 17 -18.95 0.75 15.65
N ARG A 18 -19.65 -0.06 14.86
CA ARG A 18 -21.09 0.10 14.59
C ARG A 18 -22.00 -0.30 15.75
N GLU A 19 -21.49 -1.09 16.70
CA GLU A 19 -22.23 -1.55 17.88
C GLU A 19 -22.16 -0.51 19.01
N TYR A 20 -21.29 0.50 18.90
CA TYR A 20 -21.16 1.58 19.88
C TYR A 20 -21.65 2.91 19.30
N ILE A 21 -22.75 3.42 19.86
CA ILE A 21 -23.43 4.65 19.40
C ILE A 21 -22.48 5.85 19.37
N ARG A 22 -21.60 5.97 20.37
CA ARG A 22 -20.65 7.10 20.49
C ARG A 22 -19.31 6.86 19.81
N SER A 23 -19.25 5.93 18.85
CA SER A 23 -18.00 5.59 18.15
C SER A 23 -17.38 6.78 17.42
N GLY A 24 -18.19 7.71 16.89
CA GLY A 24 -17.69 8.95 16.27
C GLY A 24 -16.93 9.85 17.26
N MET A 25 -17.43 10.00 18.49
CA MET A 25 -16.78 10.79 19.53
C MET A 25 -15.50 10.10 20.02
N ALA A 26 -15.53 8.78 20.16
CA ALA A 26 -14.36 7.99 20.50
C ALA A 26 -13.25 8.12 19.44
N ILE A 27 -13.57 8.07 18.15
CA ILE A 27 -12.60 8.26 17.07
C ILE A 27 -12.04 9.68 17.08
N LYS A 28 -12.88 10.70 17.29
CA LYS A 28 -12.40 12.10 17.40
C LYS A 28 -11.41 12.29 18.56
N LYS A 29 -11.61 11.61 19.69
CA LYS A 29 -10.78 11.74 20.88
C LYS A 29 -9.49 10.90 20.84
N PHE A 30 -9.53 9.72 20.23
CA PHE A 30 -8.42 8.75 20.24
C PHE A 30 -7.76 8.54 18.86
N GLY A 31 -8.22 9.25 17.83
CA GLY A 31 -7.75 9.18 16.45
C GLY A 31 -8.26 7.96 15.67
N SER A 32 -8.46 6.81 16.32
CA SER A 32 -9.00 5.61 15.68
C SER A 32 -9.83 4.77 16.64
N TRP A 33 -10.70 3.91 16.07
CA TRP A 33 -11.49 2.96 16.86
C TRP A 33 -10.57 2.01 17.64
N ASN A 34 -9.53 1.46 16.99
CA ASN A 34 -8.61 0.53 17.64
C ASN A 34 -7.86 1.18 18.80
N ASN A 35 -7.47 2.45 18.70
CA ASN A 35 -6.83 3.16 19.80
C ASN A 35 -7.79 3.33 20.98
N PHE A 36 -9.06 3.63 20.71
CA PHE A 36 -10.09 3.69 21.76
C PHE A 36 -10.28 2.35 22.47
N VAL A 37 -10.39 1.24 21.71
CA VAL A 37 -10.50 -0.10 22.29
C VAL A 37 -9.27 -0.46 23.14
N LYS A 38 -8.06 -0.15 22.65
CA LYS A 38 -6.81 -0.34 23.40
C LYS A 38 -6.74 0.51 24.67
N ALA A 39 -7.19 1.77 24.60
CA ALA A 39 -7.25 2.66 25.77
C ALA A 39 -8.21 2.12 26.85
N ALA A 40 -9.24 1.37 26.44
CA ALA A 40 -10.13 0.65 27.34
C ALA A 40 -9.54 -0.67 27.88
N LYS A 41 -8.26 -0.98 27.62
CA LYS A 41 -7.60 -2.26 27.94
C LYS A 41 -8.31 -3.48 27.34
N LEU A 42 -8.98 -3.30 26.20
CA LEU A 42 -9.62 -4.37 25.45
C LEU A 42 -8.77 -4.70 24.22
N THR A 43 -8.77 -5.97 23.82
CA THR A 43 -8.15 -6.39 22.55
C THR A 43 -9.06 -5.99 21.40
N PRO A 44 -8.64 -5.07 20.50
CA PRO A 44 -9.44 -4.76 19.32
C PRO A 44 -9.64 -6.02 18.52
N ARG A 45 -10.87 -6.26 18.06
CA ARG A 45 -11.11 -7.32 17.09
C ARG A 45 -10.23 -7.03 15.88
N ASP A 46 -9.39 -8.00 15.51
CA ASP A 46 -8.58 -7.90 14.31
C ASP A 46 -9.52 -7.53 13.17
N PRO A 47 -9.32 -6.39 12.48
CA PRO A 47 -10.10 -6.05 11.29
C PRO A 47 -9.68 -7.06 10.24
N GLY A 48 -10.28 -8.25 10.32
CA GLY A 48 -9.73 -9.50 9.81
C GLY A 48 -9.03 -9.25 8.50
N LYS A 49 -7.68 -9.31 8.54
CA LYS A 49 -6.75 -8.91 7.48
C LYS A 49 -7.49 -8.29 6.33
N SER A 50 -7.68 -6.97 6.33
CA SER A 50 -8.18 -6.26 5.16
C SER A 50 -7.53 -6.89 3.93
N VAL A 51 -8.31 -7.68 3.19
CA VAL A 51 -7.91 -8.18 1.87
C VAL A 51 -8.10 -7.02 0.90
N THR A 52 -7.79 -5.79 1.31
CA THR A 52 -7.08 -4.92 0.40
C THR A 52 -5.93 -5.76 -0.10
N ASN A 53 -6.00 -6.12 -1.37
CA ASN A 53 -4.99 -6.86 -2.12
C ASN A 53 -3.70 -6.02 -2.26
N SER A 54 -3.30 -5.32 -1.20
CA SER A 54 -2.10 -4.52 -1.05
C SER A 54 -0.86 -5.40 -0.90
N LYS A 55 -1.03 -6.69 -0.56
CA LYS A 55 0.03 -7.71 -0.61
C LYS A 55 0.45 -8.13 -2.02
N LYS A 56 -0.15 -7.57 -3.09
CA LYS A 56 0.26 -7.81 -4.49
C LYS A 56 0.57 -6.57 -5.30
N ARG A 57 0.60 -5.37 -4.72
CA ARG A 57 1.32 -4.26 -5.37
C ARG A 57 2.79 -4.46 -5.06
N LYS A 58 3.50 -5.30 -5.84
CA LYS A 58 4.95 -5.17 -5.97
C LYS A 58 5.17 -3.73 -6.40
N ARG A 59 5.50 -2.85 -5.46
CA ARG A 59 5.90 -1.49 -5.77
C ARG A 59 7.22 -1.65 -6.49
N HIS A 60 7.20 -1.65 -7.82
CA HIS A 60 8.44 -1.61 -8.58
C HIS A 60 9.16 -0.32 -8.17
N THR A 61 10.37 -0.50 -7.64
CA THR A 61 11.29 0.61 -7.41
C THR A 61 11.65 1.22 -8.76
N LEU A 62 12.17 2.45 -8.75
CA LEU A 62 12.69 3.08 -9.96
C LEU A 62 13.69 2.15 -10.68
N GLU A 63 14.56 1.53 -9.88
CA GLU A 63 15.59 0.61 -10.36
C GLU A 63 15.02 -0.67 -10.95
N SER A 64 14.03 -1.29 -10.29
CA SER A 64 13.40 -2.50 -10.80
C SER A 64 12.71 -2.29 -12.15
N LEU A 65 12.17 -1.09 -12.40
CA LEU A 65 11.61 -0.75 -13.71
C LEU A 65 12.71 -0.65 -14.77
N MET A 66 13.79 0.08 -14.47
CA MET A 66 14.91 0.26 -15.39
C MET A 66 15.59 -1.07 -15.70
N GLU A 67 15.89 -1.89 -14.68
CA GLU A 67 16.52 -3.18 -14.81
C GLU A 67 15.72 -4.12 -15.70
N LEU A 68 14.39 -4.19 -15.51
CA LEU A 68 13.55 -5.00 -16.37
C LEU A 68 13.57 -4.51 -17.82
N ALA A 69 13.52 -3.21 -18.06
CA ALA A 69 13.56 -2.69 -19.43
C ALA A 69 14.90 -2.97 -20.12
N LEU A 70 16.01 -2.88 -19.38
CA LEU A 70 17.34 -3.25 -19.86
C LEU A 70 17.45 -4.75 -20.12
N GLN A 71 16.85 -5.60 -19.27
CA GLN A 71 16.82 -7.04 -19.49
C GLN A 71 16.01 -7.39 -20.75
N MET A 72 14.85 -6.78 -20.94
CA MET A 72 14.04 -6.96 -22.15
C MET A 72 14.79 -6.55 -23.43
N GLU A 73 15.69 -5.57 -23.34
CA GLU A 73 16.55 -5.18 -24.46
C GLU A 73 17.61 -6.23 -24.78
N ILE A 74 18.20 -6.85 -23.75
CA ILE A 74 19.14 -7.96 -23.92
C ILE A 74 18.40 -9.17 -24.54
N ASP A 75 17.23 -9.51 -24.01
CA ASP A 75 16.48 -10.69 -24.42
C ASP A 75 15.89 -10.55 -25.83
N ASN A 76 15.38 -9.37 -26.18
CA ASN A 76 14.72 -9.11 -27.48
C ASN A 76 15.66 -8.45 -28.51
N GLY A 77 16.90 -8.13 -28.14
CA GLY A 77 17.85 -7.37 -28.95
C GLY A 77 17.44 -5.92 -29.25
N ARG A 78 16.35 -5.43 -28.64
CA ARG A 78 15.86 -4.05 -28.79
C ARG A 78 15.13 -3.57 -27.55
N PHE A 79 15.22 -2.29 -27.26
CA PHE A 79 14.50 -1.69 -26.14
C PHE A 79 12.98 -1.86 -26.33
N PRO A 80 12.22 -2.26 -25.28
CA PRO A 80 10.78 -2.45 -25.39
C PRO A 80 10.06 -1.15 -25.77
N SER A 81 8.98 -1.23 -26.54
CA SER A 81 8.08 -0.08 -26.68
C SER A 81 7.20 0.08 -25.44
N TYR A 82 6.59 1.26 -25.26
CA TYR A 82 5.67 1.51 -24.16
C TYR A 82 4.44 0.57 -24.15
N ARG A 83 4.08 -0.01 -25.30
CA ARG A 83 2.98 -0.98 -25.44
C ARG A 83 3.39 -2.38 -25.00
N GLU A 84 4.65 -2.72 -25.17
CA GLU A 84 5.22 -4.03 -24.82
C GLU A 84 5.68 -4.08 -23.36
N TYR A 85 5.83 -2.93 -22.71
CA TYR A 85 6.37 -2.84 -21.37
C TYR A 85 5.31 -3.07 -20.27
N PRO A 86 5.40 -4.15 -19.47
CA PRO A 86 4.33 -4.57 -18.55
C PRO A 86 3.99 -3.57 -17.44
N TYR A 87 4.93 -2.68 -17.10
CA TYR A 87 4.78 -1.73 -15.99
C TYR A 87 4.75 -0.28 -16.46
N PHE A 88 4.21 -0.03 -17.66
CA PHE A 88 4.10 1.31 -18.24
C PHE A 88 3.44 2.32 -17.29
N GLU A 89 2.34 1.97 -16.63
CA GLU A 89 1.68 2.87 -15.67
C GLU A 89 2.59 3.25 -14.49
N SER A 90 3.41 2.30 -14.02
CA SER A 90 4.37 2.56 -12.94
C SER A 90 5.52 3.45 -13.39
N VAL A 91 5.92 3.33 -14.67
CA VAL A 91 6.88 4.24 -15.32
C VAL A 91 6.28 5.63 -15.44
N MET A 92 5.06 5.77 -15.92
CA MET A 92 4.38 7.07 -16.09
C MET A 92 4.20 7.81 -14.76
N GLN A 93 3.85 7.11 -13.68
CA GLN A 93 3.72 7.71 -12.34
C GLN A 93 5.04 8.30 -11.81
N ARG A 94 6.20 7.79 -12.25
CA ARG A 94 7.52 8.19 -11.72
C ARG A 94 8.28 9.12 -12.66
N PHE A 95 8.31 8.79 -13.95
CA PHE A 95 9.09 9.50 -14.96
C PHE A 95 8.27 10.49 -15.77
N GLN A 96 6.95 10.52 -15.59
CA GLN A 96 5.97 11.36 -16.31
C GLN A 96 5.82 11.06 -17.81
N THR A 97 6.88 10.61 -18.49
CA THR A 97 6.87 10.29 -19.91
C THR A 97 7.75 9.07 -20.20
N TRP A 98 7.42 8.33 -21.24
CA TRP A 98 8.24 7.21 -21.72
C TRP A 98 9.65 7.67 -22.14
N ASN A 99 9.76 8.80 -22.83
CA ASN A 99 11.06 9.32 -23.29
C ASN A 99 12.00 9.64 -22.12
N LYS A 100 11.49 10.22 -21.01
CA LYS A 100 12.30 10.44 -19.80
C LYS A 100 12.79 9.13 -19.19
N PHE A 101 11.97 8.08 -19.23
CA PHE A 101 12.37 6.74 -18.77
C PHE A 101 13.49 6.16 -19.64
N VAL A 102 13.35 6.18 -20.96
CA VAL A 102 14.37 5.72 -21.92
C VAL A 102 15.68 6.46 -21.70
N ALA A 103 15.66 7.80 -21.66
CA ALA A 103 16.85 8.61 -21.42
C ALA A 103 17.51 8.32 -20.06
N THR A 104 16.73 7.92 -19.05
CA THR A 104 17.28 7.53 -17.75
C THR A 104 17.95 6.14 -17.81
N CYS A 105 17.37 5.19 -18.56
CA CYS A 105 17.99 3.89 -18.82
C CYS A 105 19.32 4.03 -19.59
N GLU A 106 19.35 4.86 -20.63
CA GLU A 106 20.57 5.16 -21.41
C GLU A 106 21.67 5.77 -20.54
N LYS A 107 21.34 6.77 -19.71
CA LYS A 107 22.29 7.36 -18.75
C LYS A 107 22.85 6.36 -17.76
N ARG A 108 22.07 5.34 -17.37
CA ARG A 108 22.53 4.28 -16.45
C ARG A 108 23.50 3.33 -17.13
N LYS A 109 23.33 3.04 -18.44
CA LYS A 109 24.29 2.24 -19.22
C LYS A 109 25.66 2.93 -19.24
N CYS A 110 25.70 4.21 -19.60
CA CYS A 110 26.92 5.01 -19.69
C CYS A 110 27.69 5.18 -18.36
N LYS A 111 27.07 4.91 -17.21
CA LYS A 111 27.71 4.97 -15.88
C LYS A 111 28.27 3.63 -15.40
N LYS A 112 27.98 2.54 -16.11
CA LYS A 112 28.45 1.19 -15.78
C LYS A 112 29.70 0.78 -16.56
N ASP A 113 30.13 1.61 -17.49
CA ASP A 113 31.44 1.57 -18.15
C ASP A 113 32.44 2.48 -17.39
#